data_AF-A0A9D4C3A8-F1
#
_entry.id   AF-A0A9D4C3A8-F1
#
_cell.length_a   1.000
_cell.length_b   1.000
_cell.length_c   1.000
_cell.angle_alpha   90.00
_cell.angle_beta   90.00
_cell.angle_gamma   90.00
#
_symmetry.space_group_name_H-M   'P 1'
#
loop_
_entity.id
_entity.type
_entity.pdbx_description
1 polymer ?
#
loop_
_entity_poly.entity_id
_entity_poly.type
_entity_poly.pdbx_seq_one_letter_code
_entity_poly.pdbx_strand_id
1 'polypeptide(L)'
;MPEVPVGARLMHFANRWLQITSDAWVHSLVTQGLNFQFEKRPPLSRVPIDLVSPHPHLPDSILGLLEKQAVESVHDPCSPGLYSRLFLV
;
A
#
# COMPACT_ATOMS: atom_id res chain seq x y z
N MET A 1 -27.32 -14.15 -8.43
CA MET A 1 -26.69 -14.13 -7.10
C MET A 1 -26.32 -12.70 -6.74
N PRO A 2 -27.27 -11.87 -6.30
CA PRO A 2 -26.94 -10.59 -5.67
C PRO A 2 -26.62 -10.86 -4.18
N GLU A 3 -25.82 -10.01 -3.52
CA GLU A 3 -25.44 -10.01 -2.08
C GLU A 3 -23.98 -10.41 -1.74
N VAL A 4 -23.13 -10.85 -2.68
CA VAL A 4 -21.70 -10.96 -2.37
C VAL A 4 -21.07 -9.57 -2.53
N PRO A 5 -20.50 -8.97 -1.47
CA PRO A 5 -19.90 -7.64 -1.57
C PRO A 5 -18.80 -7.64 -2.62
N VAL A 6 -18.84 -6.63 -3.49
CA VAL A 6 -17.81 -6.41 -4.52
C VAL A 6 -16.49 -6.13 -3.80
N GLY A 7 -15.51 -7.01 -3.98
CA GLY A 7 -14.28 -7.00 -3.17
C GLY A 7 -13.63 -8.38 -2.95
N ALA A 8 -14.09 -9.42 -3.65
CA ALA A 8 -13.39 -10.70 -3.84
C ALA A 8 -12.80 -11.33 -2.56
N ARG A 9 -13.59 -11.45 -1.48
CA ARG A 9 -13.20 -12.32 -0.36
C ARG A 9 -13.26 -13.77 -0.83
N LEU A 10 -12.11 -14.33 -1.21
CA LEU A 10 -11.98 -15.69 -1.76
C LEU A 10 -12.61 -16.75 -0.86
N MET A 11 -12.72 -16.49 0.45
CA MET A 11 -13.36 -17.35 1.43
C MET A 11 -14.79 -17.78 1.04
N HIS A 12 -15.57 -16.92 0.38
CA HIS A 12 -16.95 -17.27 -0.03
C HIS A 12 -16.98 -18.39 -1.08
N PHE A 13 -15.86 -18.62 -1.75
CA PHE A 13 -15.70 -19.64 -2.78
C PHE A 13 -14.75 -20.76 -2.35
N ALA A 14 -14.38 -20.84 -1.07
CA ALA A 14 -13.40 -21.81 -0.55
C ALA A 14 -13.72 -23.27 -0.95
N ASN A 15 -15.00 -23.65 -0.92
CA ASN A 15 -15.43 -25.00 -1.33
C ASN A 15 -15.07 -25.35 -2.77
N ARG A 16 -15.04 -24.36 -3.69
CA ARG A 16 -14.61 -24.59 -5.08
C ARG A 16 -13.10 -24.73 -5.17
N TRP A 17 -12.36 -23.96 -4.38
CA TRP A 17 -10.89 -24.06 -4.33
C TRP A 17 -10.41 -25.41 -3.80
N LEU A 18 -11.14 -26.02 -2.86
CA LEU A 18 -10.88 -27.40 -2.39
C LEU A 18 -11.00 -28.45 -3.49
N GLN A 19 -11.76 -28.17 -4.56
CA GLN A 19 -11.96 -29.08 -5.69
C GLN A 19 -10.92 -28.88 -6.80
N ILE A 20 -10.26 -27.72 -6.84
CA ILE A 20 -9.33 -27.34 -7.92
C ILE A 20 -7.88 -27.72 -7.59
N THR A 21 -7.51 -27.67 -6.32
CA THR A 21 -6.15 -27.97 -5.87
C THR A 21 -6.18 -28.76 -4.57
N SER A 22 -5.12 -29.52 -4.30
CA SER A 22 -4.86 -30.19 -3.02
C SER A 22 -3.77 -29.49 -2.19
N ASP A 23 -3.31 -28.32 -2.65
CA ASP A 23 -2.27 -27.54 -1.96
C ASP A 23 -2.82 -26.94 -0.65
N ALA A 24 -2.23 -27.37 0.47
CA ALA A 24 -2.63 -26.94 1.81
C ALA A 24 -2.39 -25.44 2.07
N TRP A 25 -1.36 -24.85 1.47
CA TRP A 25 -1.10 -23.41 1.58
C TRP A 25 -2.17 -22.60 0.86
N VAL A 26 -2.56 -23.02 -0.35
CA VAL A 26 -3.66 -22.36 -1.10
C VAL A 26 -4.98 -22.46 -0.33
N HIS A 27 -5.28 -23.64 0.22
CA HIS A 27 -6.50 -23.83 1.03
C HIS A 27 -6.52 -22.92 2.25
N SER A 28 -5.40 -22.83 2.97
CA SER A 28 -5.24 -21.95 4.12
C SER A 28 -5.44 -20.48 3.73
N LEU A 29 -4.80 -20.03 2.66
CA LEU A 29 -4.88 -18.64 2.19
C LEU A 29 -6.29 -18.24 1.78
N VAL A 30 -7.01 -19.11 1.06
CA VAL A 30 -8.38 -18.85 0.60
C VAL A 30 -9.36 -18.81 1.77
N THR A 31 -9.19 -19.68 2.77
CA THR A 31 -10.11 -19.83 3.90
C THR A 31 -9.86 -18.81 5.02
N GLN A 32 -8.59 -18.55 5.33
CA GLN A 32 -8.15 -17.73 6.46
C GLN A 32 -7.71 -16.32 6.04
N GLY A 33 -7.49 -16.10 4.74
CA GLY A 33 -6.91 -14.87 4.22
C GLY A 33 -5.38 -14.88 4.26
N LEU A 34 -4.77 -13.93 3.56
CA LEU A 34 -3.32 -13.72 3.60
C LEU A 34 -2.95 -13.00 4.90
N ASN A 35 -2.14 -13.66 5.73
CA ASN A 35 -1.57 -13.07 6.94
C ASN A 35 -0.06 -12.88 6.76
N PHE A 36 0.42 -11.64 6.84
CA PHE A 36 1.84 -11.34 6.84
C PHE A 36 2.41 -11.51 8.25
N GLN A 37 3.22 -12.54 8.44
CA GLN A 37 4.02 -12.67 9.65
C GLN A 37 5.25 -11.77 9.53
N PHE A 38 5.27 -10.69 10.30
CA PHE A 38 6.44 -9.84 10.41
C PHE A 38 7.31 -10.32 11.57
N GLU A 39 8.58 -10.68 11.30
CA GLU A 39 9.56 -11.07 12.34
C GLU A 39 9.76 -9.98 13.39
N LYS A 40 9.61 -8.73 12.97
CA LYS A 40 9.57 -7.54 13.82
C LYS A 40 8.48 -6.63 13.29
N ARG A 41 7.73 -5.97 14.18
CA ARG A 41 6.77 -4.93 13.79
C ARG A 41 7.49 -3.97 12.84
N PRO A 42 6.99 -3.74 11.60
CA PRO A 42 7.58 -2.78 10.70
C PRO A 42 7.74 -1.46 11.47
N PRO A 43 8.89 -0.77 11.37
CA PRO A 43 9.08 0.48 12.09
C PRO A 43 8.03 1.47 11.57
N LEU A 44 6.94 1.59 12.31
CA LEU A 44 6.00 2.70 12.18
C LEU A 44 6.70 3.90 12.81
N SER A 45 7.58 4.52 12.03
CA SER A 45 8.22 5.75 12.46
C SER A 45 7.22 6.90 12.34
N ARG A 46 7.01 7.63 13.43
CA ARG A 46 6.34 8.94 13.39
C ARG A 46 7.29 10.05 12.93
N VAL A 47 8.56 9.72 12.79
CA VAL A 47 9.62 10.59 12.31
C VAL A 47 9.91 10.19 10.87
N PRO A 48 9.79 11.10 9.89
CA PRO A 48 10.21 10.81 8.52
C PRO A 48 11.62 10.23 8.51
N ILE A 49 11.81 9.12 7.81
CA ILE A 49 13.17 8.65 7.53
C ILE A 49 13.72 9.61 6.50
N ASP A 50 14.80 10.32 6.83
CA ASP A 50 15.54 11.15 5.86
C ASP A 50 16.18 10.22 4.82
N LEU A 51 15.43 9.95 3.75
CA LEU A 51 15.95 9.33 2.55
C LEU A 51 16.70 10.39 1.76
N VAL A 52 17.93 10.69 2.19
CA VAL A 52 18.80 11.62 1.47
C VAL A 52 19.14 11.00 0.12
N SER A 53 18.51 11.50 -0.95
CA SER A 53 18.92 11.22 -2.31
C SER A 53 19.93 12.29 -2.75
N PRO A 54 21.19 11.95 -3.04
CA PRO A 54 22.20 12.91 -3.47
C PRO A 54 22.01 13.40 -4.91
N HIS A 55 20.81 13.26 -5.49
CA HIS A 55 20.60 13.54 -6.91
C HIS A 55 20.65 15.05 -7.19
N PRO A 56 21.57 15.53 -8.04
CA PRO A 56 21.85 16.95 -8.22
C PRO A 56 20.64 17.76 -8.74
N HIS A 57 19.75 17.11 -9.51
CA HIS A 57 18.56 17.73 -10.10
C HIS A 57 17.27 17.50 -9.29
N LEU A 58 17.37 16.99 -8.06
CA LEU A 58 16.20 16.77 -7.22
C LEU A 58 15.40 18.07 -6.96
N PRO A 59 16.03 19.23 -6.66
CA PRO A 59 15.30 20.49 -6.45
C PRO A 59 14.50 20.92 -7.69
N ASP A 60 15.12 20.89 -8.87
CA ASP A 60 14.47 21.26 -10.14
C ASP A 60 13.28 20.37 -10.45
N SER A 61 13.42 19.06 -10.16
CA SER A 61 12.35 18.09 -10.35
C SER A 61 11.17 18.33 -9.42
N ILE A 62 11.43 18.66 -8.14
CA ILE A 62 10.38 18.99 -7.17
C ILE A 62 9.61 20.25 -7.60
N LEU A 63 10.32 21.28 -8.07
CA LEU A 63 9.69 22.49 -8.60
C LEU A 63 8.78 22.17 -9.78
N GLY A 64 9.25 21.38 -10.75
CA GLY A 64 8.44 20.97 -11.89
C GLY A 64 7.20 20.14 -11.50
N LEU A 65 7.27 19.36 -10.41
CA LEU A 65 6.12 18.62 -9.89
C LEU A 65 5.09 19.54 -9.20
N LEU A 66 5.55 20.57 -8.49
CA LEU A 66 4.69 21.58 -7.87
C LEU A 66 3.98 22.43 -8.93
N GLU A 67 4.71 22.89 -9.95
CA GLU A 67 4.13 23.66 -11.08
C GLU A 67 3.04 22.86 -11.82
N LYS A 68 3.29 21.56 -12.03
CA LYS A 68 2.32 20.65 -12.65
C LYS A 68 1.18 20.25 -11.72
N GLN A 69 1.17 20.72 -10.47
CA GLN A 69 0.23 20.30 -9.43
C GLN A 69 0.17 18.77 -9.24
N ALA A 70 1.28 18.08 -9.50
CA ALA A 70 1.39 16.64 -9.27
C ALA A 70 1.64 16.32 -7.78
N VAL A 71 2.25 17.27 -7.07
CA VAL A 71 2.46 17.25 -5.62
C VAL A 71 2.05 18.57 -4.99
N GLU A 72 1.79 18.58 -3.70
CA GLU A 72 1.50 19.77 -2.90
C GLU A 72 2.26 19.75 -1.57
N SER A 73 2.60 20.91 -1.03
CA SER A 73 3.25 21.02 0.27
C SER A 73 2.30 20.64 1.40
N VAL A 74 2.79 19.83 2.33
CA VAL A 74 2.07 19.54 3.58
C VAL A 74 2.04 20.82 4.42
N HIS A 75 0.83 21.24 4.83
CA HIS A 75 0.63 22.45 5.64
C HIS A 75 0.77 22.21 7.14
N ASP A 76 0.77 20.94 7.58
CA ASP A 76 0.96 20.58 8.98
C ASP A 76 2.43 20.78 9.40
N PRO A 77 2.73 21.69 10.34
CA PRO A 77 4.09 21.91 10.82
C PRO A 77 4.70 20.69 11.53
N CYS A 78 3.87 19.72 11.96
CA CYS A 78 4.33 18.48 12.57
C CYS A 78 4.66 17.38 11.54
N SER A 79 4.39 17.60 10.25
CA SER A 79 4.64 16.63 9.18
C SER A 79 5.22 17.33 7.94
N PRO A 80 6.53 17.61 7.90
CA PRO A 80 7.14 18.20 6.71
C PRO A 80 7.05 17.20 5.54
N GLY A 81 6.73 17.68 4.34
CA GLY A 81 6.71 16.82 3.16
C GLY A 81 5.87 17.36 2.01
N LEU A 82 5.63 16.48 1.05
CA LEU A 82 4.78 16.71 -0.12
C LEU A 82 3.72 15.61 -0.20
N TYR A 83 2.44 15.95 -0.39
CA TYR A 83 1.41 14.97 -0.78
C TYR A 83 1.43 14.78 -2.30
N SER A 84 1.34 13.53 -2.76
CA SER A 84 1.10 13.25 -4.17
C SER A 84 -0.38 13.33 -4.48
N ARG A 85 -0.75 14.10 -5.50
CA ARG A 85 -2.14 14.18 -5.99
C ARG A 85 -2.50 13.06 -6.96
N LEU A 86 -1.48 12.39 -7.52
CA LEU A 86 -1.65 11.29 -8.48
C LEU A 86 -1.82 9.93 -7.79
N PHE A 87 -1.28 9.80 -6.57
CA PHE A 87 -1.39 8.59 -5.76
C PHE A 87 -1.94 8.99 -4.39
N LEU A 88 -3.27 9.07 -4.29
CA LEU A 88 -3.94 9.09 -2.99
C LEU A 88 -3.78 7.69 -2.37
N VAL A 89 -3.04 7.62 -1.27
CA VAL A 89 -2.97 6.43 -0.40
C VAL A 89 -3.86 6.68 0.81
#